data_AF-A0A7N0UDE7-F1
#
_entry.id   AF-A0A7N0UDE7-F1
#
_cell.length_a   1.000
_cell.length_b   1.000
_cell.length_c   1.000
_cell.angle_alpha   90.00
_cell.angle_beta   90.00
_cell.angle_gamma   90.00
#
_symmetry.space_group_name_H-M   'P 1'
#
loop_
_entity.id
_entity.type
_entity.pdbx_description
1 polymer ?
#
loop_
_entity_poly.entity_id
_entity_poly.type
_entity_poly.pdbx_seq_one_letter_code
_entity_poly.pdbx_strand_id
1 'polypeptide(L)'
;MCSLNGLQEWNLLSLFSYYSDICVGAIACRIEKKEGGGVCVYIMTLGVLAPYRGLGIGSKLLNHVIDLSMKQNVSEIYLHVQTNNEDAINFYKKFGFEITATIQNYYTNITPPDCYVVTKLISQPQAKK
;
A
#
# COMPACT_ATOMS: atom_id res chain seq x y z
N MET A 1 24.11 8.32 21.26
CA MET A 1 24.16 8.96 19.93
C MET A 1 25.04 8.10 19.04
N CYS A 2 24.47 7.14 18.31
CA CYS A 2 25.18 6.44 17.25
C CYS A 2 24.76 7.06 15.93
N SER A 3 25.69 7.76 15.29
CA SER A 3 25.54 8.23 13.92
C SER A 3 25.67 7.04 12.98
N LEU A 4 24.56 6.61 12.40
CA LEU A 4 24.55 5.69 11.26
C LEU A 4 24.64 6.51 9.98
N ASN A 5 25.85 6.97 9.65
CA ASN A 5 26.18 7.43 8.31
C ASN A 5 26.65 6.21 7.50
N GLY A 6 25.84 5.82 6.52
CA GLY A 6 26.22 4.86 5.48
C GLY A 6 25.60 3.47 5.64
N LEU A 7 24.80 3.08 4.63
CA LEU A 7 24.14 1.79 4.39
C LEU A 7 22.76 1.58 5.04
N GLN A 8 21.69 2.08 4.40
CA GLN A 8 20.54 1.24 4.06
C GLN A 8 19.68 1.89 2.98
N GLU A 9 19.60 1.28 1.80
CA GLU A 9 18.56 1.58 0.81
C GLU A 9 17.18 1.28 1.44
N TRP A 10 16.40 2.29 1.80
CA TRP A 10 15.02 2.12 2.29
C TRP A 10 14.05 1.82 1.13
N ASN A 11 14.35 0.82 0.31
CA ASN A 11 13.44 0.40 -0.76
C ASN A 11 12.24 -0.39 -0.20
N LEU A 12 12.31 -0.89 1.04
CA LEU A 12 11.29 -1.76 1.63
C LEU A 12 10.82 -1.21 2.99
N LEU A 13 9.51 -1.07 3.16
CA LEU A 13 8.86 -0.75 4.43
C LEU A 13 7.89 -1.88 4.79
N SER A 14 8.06 -2.48 5.97
CA SER A 14 7.16 -3.51 6.49
C SER A 14 6.69 -3.13 7.89
N LEU A 15 5.38 -3.17 8.11
CA LEU A 15 4.75 -2.90 9.40
C LEU A 15 3.85 -4.06 9.79
N PHE A 16 3.85 -4.37 11.08
CA PHE A 16 3.04 -5.43 11.67
C PHE A 16 2.07 -4.83 12.68
N SER A 17 0.91 -5.44 12.82
CA SER A 17 -0.11 -5.09 13.80
C SER A 17 -0.30 -6.23 14.78
N TYR A 18 -0.36 -5.88 16.07
CA TYR A 18 -0.48 -6.84 17.16
C TYR A 18 -1.78 -6.60 17.93
N TYR A 19 -2.44 -7.69 18.32
CA TYR A 19 -3.58 -7.71 19.22
C TYR A 19 -3.30 -8.72 20.33
N SER A 20 -3.18 -8.25 21.57
CA SER A 20 -2.77 -9.09 22.72
C SER A 20 -1.53 -9.95 22.42
N ASP A 21 -0.46 -9.31 21.93
CA ASP A 21 0.82 -9.92 21.54
C ASP A 21 0.78 -10.91 20.37
N ILE A 22 -0.38 -11.13 19.75
CA ILE A 22 -0.53 -11.93 18.54
C ILE A 22 -0.38 -11.01 17.32
N CYS A 23 0.49 -11.37 16.38
CA CYS A 23 0.57 -10.69 15.09
C CYS A 23 -0.68 -11.03 14.25
N VAL A 24 -1.52 -10.04 13.98
CA VAL A 24 -2.84 -10.23 13.35
C VAL A 24 -2.97 -9.59 11.98
N GLY A 25 -1.96 -8.84 11.54
CA GLY A 25 -1.95 -8.22 10.23
C GLY A 25 -0.61 -7.56 9.91
N ALA A 26 -0.38 -7.34 8.63
CA ALA A 26 0.84 -6.74 8.13
C ALA A 26 0.57 -5.92 6.87
N ILE A 27 1.44 -4.94 6.63
CA ILE A 27 1.57 -4.24 5.35
C ILE A 27 3.04 -4.21 4.95
N ALA A 28 3.31 -4.52 3.68
CA ALA A 28 4.64 -4.49 3.09
C ALA A 28 4.60 -3.66 1.81
N CYS A 29 5.50 -2.68 1.73
CA CYS A 29 5.55 -1.68 0.68
C CYS A 29 6.96 -1.60 0.11
N ARG A 30 7.04 -1.29 -1.18
CA ARG A 30 8.28 -0.98 -1.87
C ARG A 30 8.24 0.45 -2.42
N ILE A 31 9.33 1.19 -2.26
CA ILE A 31 9.50 2.49 -2.91
C ILE A 31 10.09 2.24 -4.30
N GLU A 32 9.45 2.79 -5.33
CA GLU A 32 9.85 2.63 -6.72
C GLU A 32 10.08 3.98 -7.38
N LYS A 33 11.08 4.05 -8.27
CA LYS A 33 11.36 5.24 -9.09
C LYS A 33 10.64 5.09 -10.42
N LYS A 34 9.89 6.11 -10.80
CA LYS A 34 9.25 6.20 -12.12
C LYS A 34 10.24 6.66 -13.18
N GLU A 35 10.03 6.21 -14.40
CA GLU A 35 10.61 6.83 -15.58
C GLU A 35 10.17 8.30 -15.63
N GLY A 36 11.12 9.24 -15.52
CA GLY A 36 10.84 10.67 -15.35
C GLY A 36 11.15 11.25 -13.96
N GLY A 37 11.67 10.44 -13.03
CA GLY A 37 12.26 10.93 -11.77
C GLY A 37 11.29 11.08 -10.60
N GLY A 38 10.01 10.73 -10.78
CA GLY A 38 9.04 10.65 -9.69
C GLY A 38 9.24 9.41 -8.81
N VAL A 39 8.69 9.44 -7.60
CA VAL A 39 8.69 8.29 -6.67
C VAL A 39 7.25 7.82 -6.46
N CYS A 40 7.03 6.50 -6.46
CA CYS A 40 5.77 5.86 -6.09
C CYS A 40 5.99 4.80 -5.02
N VAL A 41 4.91 4.39 -4.36
CA VAL A 41 4.90 3.29 -3.41
C VAL A 41 4.05 2.15 -3.96
N TYR A 42 4.64 0.97 -4.08
CA TYR A 42 3.94 -0.27 -4.39
C TYR A 42 3.59 -1.03 -3.11
N ILE A 43 2.31 -1.24 -2.83
CA ILE A 43 1.89 -2.11 -1.72
C ILE A 43 1.89 -3.55 -2.24
N MET A 44 2.87 -4.34 -1.82
CA MET A 44 2.99 -5.74 -2.20
C MET A 44 2.02 -6.62 -1.42
N THR A 45 1.77 -6.27 -0.16
CA THR A 45 0.89 -7.04 0.72
C THR A 45 0.25 -6.13 1.74
N LEU A 46 -1.06 -6.27 1.92
CA LEU A 46 -1.80 -5.77 3.08
C LEU A 46 -2.81 -6.86 3.46
N GLY A 47 -2.71 -7.35 4.68
CA GLY A 47 -3.56 -8.45 5.15
C GLY A 47 -3.85 -8.34 6.62
N VAL A 48 -5.08 -8.74 6.99
CA VAL A 48 -5.51 -8.94 8.37
C VAL A 48 -6.18 -10.31 8.48
N LEU A 49 -5.81 -11.06 9.51
CA LEU A 49 -6.41 -12.35 9.82
C LEU A 49 -7.93 -12.21 9.94
N ALA A 50 -8.68 -13.13 9.35
CA ALA A 50 -10.14 -13.03 9.24
C ALA A 50 -10.87 -12.72 10.57
N PRO A 51 -10.52 -13.33 11.72
CA PRO A 51 -11.16 -13.02 13.01
C PRO A 51 -10.94 -11.59 13.52
N TYR A 52 -9.97 -10.87 12.97
CA TYR A 52 -9.58 -9.52 13.40
C TYR A 52 -9.99 -8.43 12.38
N ARG A 53 -10.71 -8.81 11.32
CA ARG A 53 -11.28 -7.85 10.35
C ARG A 53 -12.41 -7.06 10.98
N GLY A 54 -12.71 -5.88 10.43
CA GLY A 54 -13.74 -4.97 10.97
C GLY A 54 -13.29 -4.14 12.19
N LEU A 55 -12.12 -4.42 12.76
CA LEU A 55 -11.57 -3.68 13.92
C LEU A 55 -10.72 -2.45 13.54
N GLY A 56 -10.73 -2.05 12.26
CA GLY A 56 -9.95 -0.90 11.76
C GLY A 56 -8.43 -1.13 11.65
N ILE A 57 -7.94 -2.37 11.84
CA ILE A 57 -6.49 -2.69 11.76
C ILE A 57 -5.92 -2.38 10.37
N GLY A 58 -6.56 -2.87 9.31
CA GLY A 58 -6.13 -2.61 7.93
C GLY A 58 -6.13 -1.11 7.60
N SER A 59 -7.13 -0.38 8.10
CA SER A 59 -7.21 1.08 7.97
C SER A 59 -6.04 1.78 8.64
N LYS A 60 -5.65 1.37 9.85
CA LYS A 60 -4.49 1.94 10.55
C LYS A 60 -3.18 1.69 9.80
N LEU A 61 -2.99 0.47 9.31
CA LEU A 61 -1.80 0.10 8.52
C LEU A 61 -1.72 0.93 7.23
N LEU A 62 -2.82 1.03 6.47
CA LEU A 62 -2.86 1.80 5.23
C LEU A 62 -2.68 3.31 5.45
N ASN A 63 -3.35 3.88 6.46
CA ASN A 63 -3.19 5.30 6.80
C ASN A 63 -1.74 5.64 7.15
N HIS A 64 -1.04 4.78 7.87
CA HIS A 64 0.36 4.99 8.17
C HIS A 64 1.22 5.10 6.91
N VAL A 65 0.97 4.24 5.91
CA VAL A 65 1.67 4.31 4.62
C VAL A 65 1.31 5.58 3.86
N ILE A 66 0.02 5.97 3.83
CA ILE A 66 -0.43 7.23 3.20
C ILE A 66 0.27 8.45 3.84
N ASP A 67 0.31 8.51 5.16
CA ASP A 67 0.93 9.61 5.90
C ASP A 67 2.44 9.69 5.63
N LEU A 68 3.13 8.54 5.56
CA LEU A 68 4.54 8.48 5.18
C LEU A 68 4.76 8.93 3.74
N SER A 69 3.92 8.48 2.80
CA SER A 69 3.98 8.89 1.39
C SER A 69 3.82 10.40 1.23
N MET A 70 2.89 11.02 1.96
CA MET A 70 2.73 12.48 1.98
C MET A 70 3.98 13.21 2.49
N LYS A 71 4.64 12.68 3.53
CA LYS A 71 5.86 13.28 4.11
C LYS A 71 7.10 13.11 3.23
N GLN A 72 7.15 12.04 2.44
CA GLN A 72 8.31 11.68 1.61
C GLN A 72 8.19 12.15 0.15
N ASN A 73 7.21 13.01 -0.15
CA ASN A 73 6.99 13.53 -1.49
C ASN A 73 6.79 12.43 -2.55
N VAL A 74 6.08 11.37 -2.17
CA VAL A 74 5.66 10.30 -3.07
C VAL A 74 4.49 10.80 -3.90
N SER A 75 4.49 10.54 -5.21
CA SER A 75 3.45 11.02 -6.12
C SER A 75 2.17 10.17 -6.08
N GLU A 76 2.31 8.86 -5.84
CA GLU A 76 1.19 7.93 -5.79
C GLU A 76 1.52 6.66 -5.00
N ILE A 77 0.47 5.97 -4.61
CA ILE A 77 0.51 4.63 -4.03
C ILE A 77 -0.33 3.74 -4.94
N TYR A 78 0.18 2.56 -5.30
CA TYR A 78 -0.56 1.62 -6.12
C TYR A 78 -0.40 0.17 -5.66
N LEU A 79 -1.33 -0.68 -6.07
CA LEU A 79 -1.27 -2.12 -5.83
C LEU A 79 -2.08 -2.92 -6.84
N HIS A 80 -1.91 -4.24 -6.76
CA HIS A 80 -2.61 -5.24 -7.55
C HIS A 80 -3.69 -5.91 -6.70
N VAL A 81 -4.93 -5.94 -7.20
CA VAL A 81 -6.05 -6.65 -6.55
C VAL A 81 -6.76 -7.54 -7.56
N GLN A 82 -7.03 -8.79 -7.18
CA GLN A 82 -7.78 -9.72 -8.01
C GLN A 82 -9.19 -9.18 -8.31
N THR A 83 -9.67 -9.38 -9.55
CA THR A 83 -10.92 -8.76 -10.01
C THR A 83 -12.17 -9.18 -9.24
N ASN A 84 -12.17 -10.37 -8.63
CA ASN A 84 -13.28 -10.87 -7.80
C ASN A 84 -13.13 -10.53 -6.30
N ASN A 85 -12.08 -9.81 -5.88
CA ASN A 85 -11.87 -9.46 -4.49
C ASN A 85 -12.59 -8.15 -4.14
N GLU A 86 -13.93 -8.19 -4.14
CA GLU A 86 -14.80 -7.04 -3.90
C GLU A 86 -14.53 -6.37 -2.54
N ASP A 87 -14.24 -7.16 -1.50
CA ASP A 87 -13.89 -6.66 -0.17
C ASP A 87 -12.66 -5.74 -0.21
N ALA A 88 -11.58 -6.17 -0.87
CA ALA A 88 -10.37 -5.37 -1.00
C ALA A 88 -10.61 -4.14 -1.88
N ILE A 89 -11.31 -4.30 -3.01
CA ILE A 89 -11.64 -3.18 -3.91
C ILE A 89 -12.43 -2.11 -3.15
N ASN A 90 -13.47 -2.50 -2.42
CA ASN A 90 -14.29 -1.59 -1.62
C ASN A 90 -13.50 -0.98 -0.46
N PHE A 91 -12.60 -1.75 0.16
CA PHE A 91 -11.68 -1.23 1.17
C PHE A 91 -10.82 -0.10 0.59
N TYR A 92 -10.10 -0.32 -0.52
CA TYR A 92 -9.23 0.69 -1.11
C TYR A 92 -9.99 1.91 -1.64
N LYS A 93 -11.16 1.72 -2.25
CA LYS A 93 -12.04 2.82 -2.69
C LYS A 93 -12.40 3.78 -1.55
N LYS A 94 -12.63 3.28 -0.33
CA LYS A 94 -12.89 4.13 0.86
C LYS A 94 -11.72 5.05 1.21
N PHE A 95 -10.50 4.71 0.81
CA PHE A 95 -9.30 5.54 0.98
C PHE A 95 -8.99 6.41 -0.24
N GLY A 96 -9.90 6.47 -1.22
CA GLY A 96 -9.72 7.25 -2.45
C GLY A 96 -8.70 6.64 -3.41
N PHE A 97 -8.58 5.31 -3.43
CA PHE A 97 -7.95 4.61 -4.54
C PHE A 97 -8.97 4.38 -5.65
N GLU A 98 -8.51 4.44 -6.89
CA GLU A 98 -9.30 4.22 -8.09
C GLU A 98 -8.70 3.10 -8.93
N ILE A 99 -9.52 2.38 -9.69
CA ILE A 99 -9.02 1.38 -10.65
C ILE A 99 -8.47 2.16 -11.85
N THR A 100 -7.17 2.05 -12.10
CA THR A 100 -6.49 2.77 -13.19
C THR A 100 -6.11 1.88 -14.36
N ALA A 101 -6.00 0.56 -14.15
CA ALA A 101 -5.76 -0.39 -15.22
C ALA A 101 -6.34 -1.77 -14.88
N THR A 102 -6.47 -2.61 -15.90
CA THR A 102 -6.76 -4.05 -15.77
C THR A 102 -5.67 -4.83 -16.48
N ILE A 103 -5.03 -5.77 -15.79
CA ILE A 103 -4.04 -6.68 -16.34
C ILE A 103 -4.71 -8.05 -16.47
N GLN A 104 -4.77 -8.54 -17.71
CA GLN A 104 -5.33 -9.85 -18.03
C GLN A 104 -4.30 -10.94 -17.71
N ASN A 105 -4.76 -12.09 -17.23
CA ASN A 105 -3.92 -13.26 -16.93
C ASN A 105 -2.73 -12.97 -15.99
N TYR A 106 -2.94 -12.12 -14.98
CA TYR A 106 -1.90 -11.74 -14.02
C TYR A 106 -1.56 -12.88 -13.05
N TYR A 107 -2.58 -13.54 -12.49
CA TYR A 107 -2.41 -14.67 -11.58
C TYR A 107 -2.37 -15.98 -12.36
N THR A 108 -1.30 -16.74 -12.22
CA THR A 108 -1.09 -17.99 -12.98
C THR A 108 -1.92 -19.17 -12.47
N ASN A 109 -2.28 -19.17 -11.19
CA ASN A 109 -2.84 -20.34 -10.50
C ASN A 109 -4.19 -20.07 -9.81
N ILE A 110 -4.85 -18.94 -10.09
CA ILE A 110 -6.11 -18.55 -9.43
C ILE A 110 -7.10 -18.03 -10.48
N THR A 111 -8.38 -18.39 -10.33
CA THR A 111 -9.49 -17.94 -11.19
C THR A 111 -10.40 -16.96 -10.43
N PRO A 112 -10.80 -15.82 -11.04
CA PRO A 112 -10.33 -15.30 -12.32
C PRO A 112 -8.84 -14.87 -12.25
N PRO A 113 -8.08 -14.96 -13.35
CA PRO A 113 -6.65 -14.68 -13.33
C PRO A 113 -6.35 -13.19 -13.46
N ASP A 114 -7.36 -12.38 -13.76
CA ASP A 114 -7.21 -10.95 -14.01
C ASP A 114 -6.99 -10.17 -12.72
N CYS A 115 -6.30 -9.03 -12.86
CA CYS A 115 -5.98 -8.13 -11.78
C CYS A 115 -6.34 -6.70 -12.15
N TYR A 116 -6.93 -5.96 -11.21
CA TYR A 116 -6.98 -4.51 -11.27
C TYR A 116 -5.69 -3.92 -10.71
N VAL A 117 -5.18 -2.88 -11.36
CA VAL A 117 -4.25 -1.94 -10.74
C VAL A 117 -5.09 -0.85 -10.09
N VAL A 118 -4.98 -0.71 -8.77
CA VAL A 118 -5.66 0.36 -8.03
C VAL A 118 -4.64 1.36 -7.51
N THR A 119 -4.91 2.63 -7.73
CA THR A 119 -3.95 3.72 -7.51
C THR A 119 -4.60 4.85 -6.73
N LYS A 120 -3.84 5.44 -5.81
CA LYS A 120 -4.16 6.69 -5.12
C LYS A 120 -3.08 7.71 -5.44
N LEU A 121 -3.49 8.83 -6.05
CA LEU A 121 -2.62 10.00 -6.18
C LEU A 121 -2.45 10.69 -4.82
N ILE A 122 -1.23 11.09 -4.52
CA ILE A 122 -0.89 11.82 -3.30
C ILE A 122 -0.72 13.28 -3.65
N SER A 123 -1.74 14.09 -3.36
CA SER A 123 -1.65 15.54 -3.50
C SER A 123 -0.77 16.11 -2.40
N GLN A 124 0.27 16.86 -2.75
CA GLN A 124 1.00 17.64 -1.76
C GLN A 124 0.09 18.74 -1.20
N PRO A 125 0.12 19.00 0.11
CA PRO A 125 -0.41 20.26 0.62
C PRO A 125 0.38 21.39 -0.03
N GLN A 126 -0.30 22.24 -0.81
CA GLN A 126 0.30 23.48 -1.31
C GLN A 126 0.91 24.22 -0.12
N ALA A 127 2.20 24.53 -0.18
CA ALA A 127 2.84 25.40 0.79
C ALA A 127 2.05 26.72 0.82
N LYS A 128 1.37 27.00 1.93
CA LYS A 128 0.83 28.34 2.18
C LYS A 128 2.04 29.28 2.19
N LYS A 129 2.15 30.12 1.16
CA LYS A 129 3.05 31.28 1.15
C LYS A 129 2.67 32.24 2.27
#